data_AF-A0A957E6I2-F1
#
_entry.id   AF-A0A957E6I2-F1
#
_cell.length_a   1.000
_cell.length_b   1.000
_cell.length_c   1.000
_cell.angle_alpha   90.00
_cell.angle_beta   90.00
_cell.angle_gamma   90.00
#
_symmetry.space_group_name_H-M   'P 1'
#
loop_
_entity.id
_entity.type
_entity.pdbx_description
1 polymer ?
#
loop_
_entity_poly.entity_id
_entity_poly.type
_entity_poly.pdbx_seq_one_letter_code
_entity_poly.pdbx_strand_id
1 'polypeptide(L)'
;MKLRSSIVLMMILIAIILAIGVFLAMNAVRSRSSNDVVTPELTASNFFVTVGSETVALPVDPNLRPTIIDLPVVEESPRVDEPVNEQVVTATPEPTAVPVVVEQATAVPATSTANKIIFQPYTVQQGDTLYSLSQAFVTSIALMAENGISQTSLVPGTTINIPVGNPEYCSGRGRPYAVGEGDTAYNISQRYNTTPQTIQSLNGLDANYTINIADIICVP
;
A
#
# COMPACT_ATOMS: atom_id res chain seq x y z
N MET A 1 67.02 7.65 -10.60
CA MET A 1 66.06 8.71 -10.19
C MET A 1 64.82 8.85 -11.09
N LYS A 2 64.88 8.55 -12.40
CA LYS A 2 63.74 8.77 -13.33
C LYS A 2 62.48 7.93 -13.06
N LEU A 3 62.62 6.69 -12.58
CA LEU A 3 61.48 5.77 -12.40
C LEU A 3 60.54 6.17 -11.24
N ARG A 4 61.09 6.61 -10.11
CA ARG A 4 60.29 7.11 -8.97
C ARG A 4 59.55 8.41 -9.30
N SER A 5 60.18 9.29 -10.08
CA SER A 5 59.55 10.52 -10.56
C SER A 5 58.39 10.25 -11.54
N SER A 6 58.52 9.21 -12.37
CA SER A 6 57.46 8.80 -13.31
C SER A 6 56.23 8.24 -12.58
N ILE A 7 56.44 7.42 -11.54
CA ILE A 7 55.35 6.85 -10.73
C ILE A 7 54.61 7.96 -9.98
N VAL A 8 55.33 8.92 -9.39
CA VAL A 8 54.70 10.06 -8.71
C VAL A 8 53.88 10.92 -9.68
N LEU A 9 54.40 11.17 -10.89
CA LEU A 9 53.68 11.90 -11.93
C LEU A 9 52.38 11.18 -12.35
N MET A 10 52.44 9.85 -12.51
CA MET A 10 51.28 9.03 -12.88
C MET A 10 50.20 9.03 -11.79
N MET A 11 50.61 8.94 -10.52
CA MET A 11 49.66 9.02 -9.38
C MET A 11 48.96 10.39 -9.31
N ILE A 12 49.69 11.48 -9.56
CA ILE A 12 49.11 12.84 -9.60
C ILE A 12 48.12 12.95 -10.77
N LEU A 13 48.46 12.41 -11.94
CA LEU A 13 47.59 12.45 -13.12
C LEU A 13 46.27 11.69 -12.87
N ILE A 14 46.34 10.50 -12.25
CA ILE A 14 45.16 9.71 -11.88
C ILE A 14 44.29 10.47 -10.87
N ALA A 15 44.89 11.08 -9.87
CA ALA A 15 44.15 11.87 -8.88
C ALA A 15 43.41 13.07 -9.52
N ILE A 16 44.03 13.75 -10.47
CA ILE A 16 43.40 14.87 -11.21
C ILE A 16 42.22 14.38 -12.05
N ILE A 17 42.38 13.26 -12.77
CA ILE A 17 41.31 12.68 -13.60
C ILE A 17 40.12 12.26 -12.73
N LEU A 18 40.37 11.62 -11.58
CA LEU A 18 39.32 11.25 -10.63
C LEU A 18 38.61 12.49 -10.05
N ALA A 19 39.35 13.54 -9.69
CA ALA A 19 38.77 14.78 -9.18
C ALA A 19 37.89 15.49 -10.22
N ILE A 20 38.32 15.55 -11.47
CA ILE A 20 37.53 16.11 -12.58
C ILE A 20 36.27 15.26 -12.81
N GLY A 21 36.38 13.93 -12.79
CA GLY A 21 35.25 13.03 -12.93
C GLY A 21 34.18 13.23 -11.84
N VAL A 22 34.61 13.36 -10.57
CA VAL A 22 33.71 13.65 -9.44
C VAL A 22 33.06 15.02 -9.59
N PHE A 23 33.83 16.04 -9.99
CA PHE A 23 33.30 17.39 -10.20
C PHE A 23 32.25 17.45 -11.31
N LEU A 24 32.50 16.77 -12.44
CA LEU A 24 31.55 16.67 -13.54
C LEU A 24 30.29 15.88 -13.13
N ALA A 25 30.44 14.81 -12.37
CA ALA A 25 29.31 14.05 -11.84
C ALA A 25 28.45 14.89 -10.89
N MET A 26 29.07 15.65 -9.97
CA MET A 26 28.37 16.57 -9.08
C MET A 26 27.65 17.69 -9.87
N ASN A 27 28.26 18.22 -10.92
CA ASN A 27 27.64 19.23 -11.77
C ASN A 27 26.45 18.66 -12.57
N ALA A 28 26.56 17.42 -13.06
CA ALA A 28 25.47 16.73 -13.76
C ALA A 28 24.28 16.41 -12.82
N VAL A 29 24.55 16.10 -11.56
CA VAL A 29 23.50 15.92 -10.54
C VAL A 29 22.80 17.25 -10.22
N ARG A 30 23.53 18.37 -10.17
CA ARG A 30 22.95 19.71 -9.97
C ARG A 30 22.13 20.19 -11.17
N SER A 31 22.55 19.93 -12.41
CA SER A 31 21.81 20.36 -13.60
C SER A 31 20.50 19.58 -13.82
N ARG A 32 20.39 18.34 -13.31
CA ARG A 32 19.09 17.62 -13.27
C ARG A 32 18.06 18.27 -12.35
N SER A 33 18.49 18.99 -11.31
CA SER A 33 17.59 19.57 -10.33
C SER A 33 16.99 20.92 -10.75
N SER A 34 17.47 21.55 -11.83
CA SER A 34 17.10 22.93 -12.20
C SER A 34 16.18 23.08 -13.41
N ASN A 35 15.79 21.99 -14.08
CA ASN A 35 14.98 22.06 -15.30
C ASN A 35 13.57 21.42 -15.21
N ASP A 36 13.14 20.91 -14.05
CA ASP A 36 11.79 20.34 -13.86
C ASP A 36 11.10 20.86 -12.59
N VAL A 37 11.31 22.13 -12.22
CA VAL A 37 10.40 22.81 -11.29
C VAL A 37 9.41 23.60 -12.11
N VAL A 38 8.52 22.87 -12.80
CA VAL A 38 7.14 23.33 -12.88
C VAL A 38 6.67 23.29 -11.44
N THR A 39 6.61 24.46 -10.79
CA THR A 39 5.82 24.58 -9.56
C THR A 39 4.45 24.00 -9.89
N PRO A 40 3.99 22.91 -9.24
CA PRO A 40 2.57 22.65 -9.25
C PRO A 40 1.98 23.80 -8.44
N GLU A 41 1.61 24.87 -9.13
CA GLU A 41 0.44 25.62 -8.72
C GLU A 41 -0.60 24.55 -8.39
N LEU A 42 -1.12 24.57 -7.15
CA LEU A 42 -2.22 23.70 -6.75
C LEU A 42 -3.40 24.03 -7.67
N THR A 43 -3.34 23.49 -8.88
CA THR A 43 -4.40 23.53 -9.85
C THR A 43 -5.46 22.68 -9.21
N ALA A 44 -6.56 23.35 -8.81
CA ALA A 44 -7.75 22.72 -8.29
C ALA A 44 -7.97 21.42 -9.05
N SER A 45 -7.86 20.28 -8.35
CA SER A 45 -8.13 18.99 -8.97
C SER A 45 -9.59 19.01 -9.38
N ASN A 46 -9.85 19.23 -10.65
CA ASN A 46 -11.20 19.26 -11.16
C ASN A 46 -11.72 17.82 -11.19
N PHE A 47 -12.76 17.56 -10.42
CA PHE A 47 -13.50 16.31 -10.47
C PHE A 47 -14.58 16.42 -11.55
N PHE A 48 -14.51 15.57 -12.57
CA PHE A 48 -15.46 15.63 -13.68
C PHE A 48 -16.68 14.75 -13.39
N VAL A 49 -17.87 15.34 -13.45
CA VAL A 49 -19.14 14.62 -13.32
C VAL A 49 -19.91 14.73 -14.62
N THR A 50 -20.36 13.59 -15.15
CA THR A 50 -21.23 13.55 -16.34
C THR A 50 -22.68 13.43 -15.90
N VAL A 51 -23.51 14.39 -16.31
CA VAL A 51 -24.97 14.35 -16.12
C VAL A 51 -25.62 14.33 -17.50
N GLY A 52 -26.17 13.18 -17.88
CA GLY A 52 -26.64 12.95 -19.26
C GLY A 52 -25.46 12.94 -20.24
N SER A 53 -25.41 13.90 -21.17
CA SER A 53 -24.33 14.06 -22.14
C SER A 53 -23.41 15.27 -21.87
N GLU A 54 -23.64 16.01 -20.79
CA GLU A 54 -22.78 17.13 -20.38
C GLU A 54 -21.79 16.69 -19.30
N THR A 55 -20.52 17.07 -19.50
CA THR A 55 -19.46 16.88 -18.52
C THR A 55 -19.19 18.20 -17.82
N VAL A 56 -19.41 18.25 -16.51
CA VAL A 56 -19.17 19.42 -15.66
C VAL A 56 -17.90 19.18 -14.85
N ALA A 57 -16.97 20.14 -14.91
CA ALA A 57 -15.77 20.15 -14.09
C ALA A 57 -16.08 20.82 -12.74
N LEU A 58 -16.00 20.05 -11.65
CA LEU A 58 -16.17 20.55 -10.29
C LEU A 58 -14.79 20.84 -9.68
N PRO A 59 -14.45 22.09 -9.35
CA PRO A 59 -13.20 22.39 -8.68
C PRO A 59 -13.21 21.82 -7.26
N VAL A 60 -12.27 20.91 -6.95
CA VAL A 60 -12.10 20.40 -5.59
C VAL A 60 -11.06 21.27 -4.88
N ASP A 61 -11.47 21.99 -3.85
CA ASP A 61 -10.55 22.72 -2.96
C ASP A 61 -9.89 21.71 -1.99
N PRO A 62 -8.56 21.51 -2.07
CA PRO A 62 -7.86 20.55 -1.22
C PRO A 62 -7.85 20.94 0.28
N ASN A 63 -8.27 22.17 0.63
CA ASN A 63 -8.32 22.64 2.01
C ASN A 63 -9.74 22.58 2.62
N LEU A 64 -10.77 22.26 1.83
CA LEU A 64 -12.12 22.12 2.36
C LEU A 64 -12.27 20.76 3.05
N ARG A 65 -12.79 20.78 4.28
CA ARG A 65 -13.20 19.55 4.98
C ARG A 65 -14.42 18.95 4.27
N PRO A 66 -14.47 17.63 4.03
CA PRO A 66 -15.67 17.00 3.51
C PRO A 66 -16.83 17.23 4.48
N THR A 67 -17.90 17.82 3.96
CA THR A 67 -19.16 17.98 4.70
C THR A 67 -20.07 16.83 4.31
N ILE A 68 -20.52 16.03 5.28
CA ILE A 68 -21.57 15.05 5.08
C ILE A 68 -22.85 15.84 4.82
N ILE A 69 -23.39 15.76 3.60
CA ILE A 69 -24.73 16.27 3.31
C ILE A 69 -25.68 15.16 3.72
N ASP A 70 -26.43 15.36 4.81
CA ASP A 70 -27.55 14.49 5.15
C ASP A 70 -28.64 14.65 4.08
N LEU A 71 -28.60 13.77 3.08
CA LEU A 71 -29.68 13.64 2.10
C LEU A 71 -30.95 13.22 2.85
N PRO A 72 -32.11 13.83 2.59
CA PRO A 72 -33.35 13.36 3.19
C PRO A 72 -33.57 11.90 2.78
N VAL A 73 -33.65 11.03 3.78
CA VAL A 73 -34.04 9.62 3.61
C VAL A 73 -35.41 9.65 2.95
N VAL A 74 -35.48 9.21 1.69
CA VAL A 74 -36.75 8.93 1.02
C VAL A 74 -37.28 7.68 1.70
N GLU A 75 -38.19 7.84 2.66
CA GLU A 75 -38.90 6.72 3.24
C GLU A 75 -39.73 6.05 2.15
N GLU A 76 -39.24 4.91 1.67
CA GLU A 76 -39.96 4.07 0.73
C GLU A 76 -41.17 3.47 1.47
N SER A 77 -42.35 3.96 1.11
CA SER A 77 -43.64 3.52 1.64
C SER A 77 -43.77 1.99 1.56
N PRO A 78 -44.34 1.30 2.57
CA PRO A 78 -44.33 -0.16 2.60
C PRO A 78 -45.18 -0.74 1.47
N ARG A 79 -44.62 -1.72 0.76
CA ARG A 79 -45.37 -2.55 -0.20
C ARG A 79 -46.44 -3.34 0.54
N VAL A 80 -47.64 -3.32 -0.03
CA VAL A 80 -48.79 -4.13 0.39
C VAL A 80 -48.53 -5.57 -0.05
N ASP A 81 -48.43 -6.49 0.92
CA ASP A 81 -48.37 -7.93 0.67
C ASP A 81 -49.74 -8.44 0.16
N GLU A 82 -49.74 -9.10 -1.00
CA GLU A 82 -50.88 -9.86 -1.51
C GLU A 82 -50.59 -11.37 -1.34
N PRO A 83 -51.49 -12.16 -0.74
CA PRO A 83 -51.21 -13.57 -0.48
C PRO A 83 -51.60 -14.46 -1.67
N VAL A 84 -50.65 -15.26 -2.17
CA VAL A 84 -50.93 -16.37 -3.09
C VAL A 84 -50.57 -17.70 -2.41
N ASN A 85 -51.60 -18.40 -1.97
CA ASN A 85 -51.65 -19.85 -1.72
C ASN A 85 -52.36 -20.44 -2.98
N GLU A 86 -52.11 -21.62 -3.56
CA GLU A 86 -51.70 -22.91 -3.03
C GLU A 86 -51.38 -23.86 -4.21
N GLN A 87 -50.26 -24.59 -4.10
CA GLN A 87 -49.97 -25.99 -4.46
C GLN A 87 -50.41 -26.64 -5.80
N VAL A 88 -49.42 -27.24 -6.49
CA VAL A 88 -49.57 -28.56 -7.14
C VAL A 88 -48.32 -29.41 -6.88
N VAL A 89 -48.55 -30.59 -6.33
CA VAL A 89 -47.60 -31.67 -5.99
C VAL A 89 -47.38 -32.58 -7.19
N THR A 90 -46.14 -32.99 -7.45
CA THR A 90 -45.82 -34.30 -8.09
C THR A 90 -44.44 -34.79 -7.64
N ALA A 91 -44.35 -36.09 -7.38
CA ALA A 91 -43.35 -36.78 -6.56
C ALA A 91 -42.01 -37.17 -7.27
N THR A 92 -40.94 -37.20 -6.46
CA THR A 92 -39.88 -38.23 -6.23
C THR A 92 -39.37 -39.07 -7.42
N PRO A 93 -38.02 -39.17 -7.63
CA PRO A 93 -37.22 -40.09 -6.82
C PRO A 93 -35.97 -39.54 -6.13
N GLU A 94 -35.78 -40.09 -4.93
CA GLU A 94 -34.64 -40.12 -4.02
C GLU A 94 -33.30 -40.45 -4.69
N PRO A 95 -32.25 -39.62 -4.53
CA PRO A 95 -30.88 -40.04 -4.82
C PRO A 95 -30.27 -40.73 -3.60
N THR A 96 -29.99 -42.01 -3.78
CA THR A 96 -29.20 -42.88 -2.90
C THR A 96 -27.95 -42.17 -2.38
N ALA A 97 -27.84 -42.06 -1.06
CA ALA A 97 -26.66 -41.57 -0.37
C ALA A 97 -25.45 -42.47 -0.69
N VAL A 98 -24.49 -41.93 -1.46
CA VAL A 98 -23.14 -42.47 -1.53
C VAL A 98 -22.40 -42.11 -0.23
N PRO A 99 -21.65 -43.05 0.38
CA PRO A 99 -20.95 -42.79 1.62
C PRO A 99 -19.89 -41.70 1.40
N VAL A 100 -19.97 -40.65 2.22
CA VAL A 100 -18.97 -39.61 2.36
C VAL A 100 -17.66 -40.29 2.80
N VAL A 101 -16.74 -40.48 1.86
CA VAL A 101 -15.33 -40.69 2.19
C VAL A 101 -14.82 -39.33 2.66
N VAL A 102 -14.76 -39.18 3.98
CA VAL A 102 -14.07 -38.06 4.63
C VAL A 102 -12.58 -38.26 4.34
N GLU A 103 -12.13 -37.78 3.18
CA GLU A 103 -10.70 -37.66 2.89
C GLU A 103 -10.18 -36.59 3.85
N GLN A 104 -9.52 -37.08 4.88
CA GLN A 104 -8.87 -36.33 5.94
C GLN A 104 -7.90 -35.35 5.29
N ALA A 105 -8.38 -34.13 5.06
CA ALA A 105 -7.55 -32.98 4.74
C ALA A 105 -6.48 -32.93 5.83
N THR A 106 -5.25 -33.21 5.44
CA THR A 106 -4.06 -32.99 6.23
C THR A 106 -4.16 -31.58 6.80
N ALA A 107 -4.28 -31.52 8.14
CA ALA A 107 -4.40 -30.28 8.87
C ALA A 107 -3.32 -29.32 8.40
N VAL A 108 -3.76 -28.14 7.92
CA VAL A 108 -2.90 -26.97 7.77
C VAL A 108 -2.15 -26.82 9.09
N PRO A 109 -0.81 -26.68 9.09
CA PRO A 109 -0.07 -26.50 10.33
C PRO A 109 -0.66 -25.29 11.04
N ALA A 110 -1.10 -25.48 12.29
CA ALA A 110 -1.55 -24.41 13.16
C ALA A 110 -0.49 -23.30 13.10
N THR A 111 -0.87 -22.15 12.54
CA THR A 111 -0.01 -20.99 12.44
C THR A 111 0.42 -20.63 13.86
N SER A 112 1.72 -20.73 14.11
CA SER A 112 2.35 -20.22 15.32
C SER A 112 1.79 -18.83 15.60
N THR A 113 1.27 -18.62 16.81
CA THR A 113 0.88 -17.31 17.37
C THR A 113 2.11 -16.44 17.64
N ALA A 114 3.06 -16.41 16.70
CA ALA A 114 4.17 -15.48 16.68
C ALA A 114 3.62 -14.08 16.38
N ASN A 115 4.24 -13.07 16.99
CA ASN A 115 3.83 -11.67 16.84
C ASN A 115 3.75 -11.31 15.34
N LYS A 116 2.54 -10.97 14.86
CA LYS A 116 2.26 -10.66 13.45
C LYS A 116 2.99 -9.40 12.98
N ILE A 117 3.19 -8.46 13.91
CA ILE A 117 3.97 -7.24 13.71
C ILE A 117 5.28 -7.41 14.47
N ILE A 118 6.39 -7.10 13.81
CA ILE A 118 7.71 -7.02 14.42
C ILE A 118 8.26 -5.60 14.27
N PHE A 119 9.27 -5.27 15.07
CA PHE A 119 9.90 -3.96 15.04
C PHE A 119 11.29 -4.05 14.41
N GLN A 120 11.46 -3.37 13.29
CA GLN A 120 12.73 -3.31 12.57
C GLN A 120 13.46 -2.00 12.93
N PRO A 121 14.63 -2.05 13.58
CA PRO A 121 15.42 -0.85 13.82
C PRO A 121 15.89 -0.25 12.50
N TYR A 122 15.80 1.07 12.39
CA TYR A 122 16.21 1.85 11.22
C TYR A 122 16.83 3.18 11.65
N THR A 123 17.97 3.52 11.07
CA THR A 123 18.61 4.84 11.25
C THR A 123 18.09 5.80 10.18
N VAL A 124 17.40 6.84 10.63
CA VAL A 124 16.80 7.86 9.78
C VAL A 124 17.86 8.55 8.93
N GLN A 125 17.57 8.68 7.64
CA GLN A 125 18.39 9.36 6.66
C GLN A 125 17.85 10.76 6.34
N GLN A 126 18.72 11.60 5.80
CA GLN A 126 18.31 12.93 5.33
C GLN A 126 17.32 12.78 4.17
N GLY A 127 16.15 13.42 4.29
CA GLY A 127 15.10 13.39 3.27
C GLY A 127 14.03 12.31 3.47
N ASP A 128 14.12 11.51 4.54
CA ASP A 128 13.05 10.57 4.88
C ASP A 128 11.73 11.26 5.19
N THR A 129 10.65 10.63 4.74
CA THR A 129 9.27 11.01 5.03
C THR A 129 8.52 9.77 5.51
N LEU A 130 7.42 9.96 6.23
CA LEU A 130 6.54 8.83 6.57
C LEU A 130 6.10 8.08 5.32
N TYR A 131 5.84 8.78 4.22
CA TYR A 131 5.49 8.15 2.95
C TYR A 131 6.62 7.27 2.40
N SER A 132 7.84 7.80 2.26
CA SER A 132 8.96 7.01 1.72
C SER A 132 9.30 5.80 2.59
N LEU A 133 9.25 5.95 3.92
CA LEU A 133 9.49 4.84 4.85
C LEU A 133 8.38 3.79 4.78
N SER A 134 7.12 4.22 4.73
CA SER A 134 6.00 3.29 4.59
C SER A 134 6.17 2.38 3.34
N GLN A 135 6.67 2.95 2.24
CA GLN A 135 6.91 2.22 0.99
C GLN A 135 8.08 1.26 1.10
N ALA A 136 9.20 1.72 1.66
CA ALA A 136 10.38 0.91 1.86
C ALA A 136 10.11 -0.29 2.78
N PHE A 137 9.35 -0.08 3.85
CA PHE A 137 9.12 -1.06 4.92
C PHE A 137 7.81 -1.84 4.83
N VAL A 138 6.98 -1.61 3.79
CA VAL A 138 5.70 -2.36 3.61
C VAL A 138 4.78 -2.19 4.81
N THR A 139 4.64 -0.95 5.24
CA THR A 139 3.83 -0.61 6.42
C THR A 139 2.91 0.55 6.10
N SER A 140 1.94 0.80 6.96
CA SER A 140 1.03 1.94 6.84
C SER A 140 1.56 3.13 7.64
N ILE A 141 1.22 4.34 7.20
CA ILE A 141 1.57 5.57 7.94
C ILE A 141 0.83 5.61 9.28
N ALA A 142 -0.42 5.15 9.31
CA ALA A 142 -1.22 5.09 10.53
C ALA A 142 -0.60 4.15 11.57
N LEU A 143 -0.12 2.97 11.17
CA LEU A 143 0.54 2.05 12.10
C LEU A 143 1.85 2.65 12.65
N MET A 144 2.61 3.34 11.81
CA MET A 144 3.79 4.09 12.29
C MET A 144 3.40 5.16 13.32
N ALA A 145 2.34 5.91 13.07
CA ALA A 145 1.86 6.95 13.99
C ALA A 145 1.36 6.37 15.32
N GLU A 146 0.63 5.25 15.29
CA GLU A 146 0.19 4.53 16.49
C GLU A 146 1.38 4.05 17.35
N ASN A 147 2.51 3.78 16.71
CA ASN A 147 3.77 3.40 17.35
C ASN A 147 4.72 4.60 17.62
N GLY A 148 4.19 5.83 17.62
CA GLY A 148 4.93 7.04 18.00
C GLY A 148 5.91 7.56 16.94
N ILE A 149 5.85 7.04 15.71
CA ILE A 149 6.65 7.52 14.59
C ILE A 149 5.84 8.57 13.84
N SER A 150 6.32 9.81 13.94
CA SER A 150 5.74 10.98 13.27
C SER A 150 6.81 11.67 12.44
N GLN A 151 6.43 12.68 11.65
CA GLN A 151 7.41 13.45 10.87
C GLN A 151 8.47 14.12 11.75
N THR A 152 8.12 14.50 12.99
CA THR A 152 9.08 15.06 13.96
C THR A 152 10.03 14.02 14.55
N SER A 153 9.67 12.73 14.48
CA SER A 153 10.54 11.62 14.89
C SER A 153 11.62 11.34 13.84
N LEU A 154 11.45 11.81 12.59
CA LEU A 154 12.38 11.56 11.48
C LEU A 154 13.57 12.53 11.51
N VAL A 155 14.36 12.48 12.57
CA VAL A 155 15.60 13.25 12.72
C VAL A 155 16.77 12.44 12.16
N PRO A 156 17.50 12.93 11.13
CA PRO A 156 18.62 12.18 10.55
C PRO A 156 19.66 11.74 11.58
N GLY A 157 20.11 10.49 11.47
CA GLY A 157 21.07 9.87 12.38
C GLY A 157 20.47 9.26 13.65
N THR A 158 19.17 9.48 13.93
CA THR A 158 18.49 8.80 15.04
C THR A 158 17.99 7.42 14.62
N THR A 159 17.87 6.51 15.59
CA THR A 159 17.32 5.16 15.36
C THR A 159 15.86 5.12 15.82
N ILE A 160 14.98 4.69 14.92
CA ILE A 160 13.56 4.43 15.18
C ILE A 160 13.26 2.93 14.97
N ASN A 161 12.23 2.43 15.63
CA ASN A 161 11.79 1.04 15.52
C ASN A 161 10.54 0.97 14.66
N ILE A 162 10.69 0.63 13.37
CA ILE A 162 9.58 0.65 12.41
C ILE A 162 8.73 -0.62 12.57
N PRO A 163 7.41 -0.51 12.79
CA PRO A 163 6.52 -1.66 12.81
C PRO A 163 6.33 -2.20 11.39
N VAL A 164 6.62 -3.48 11.20
CA VAL A 164 6.50 -4.20 9.92
C VAL A 164 5.81 -5.54 10.11
N GLY A 165 5.18 -6.05 9.06
CA GLY A 165 4.63 -7.40 9.09
C GLY A 165 5.74 -8.44 9.20
N ASN A 166 5.51 -9.50 9.98
CA ASN A 166 6.45 -10.60 10.12
C ASN A 166 6.73 -11.27 8.75
N PRO A 167 7.99 -11.31 8.26
CA PRO A 167 8.35 -11.90 6.97
C PRO A 167 7.85 -13.33 6.74
N GLU A 168 7.71 -14.12 7.81
CA GLU A 168 7.25 -15.51 7.73
C GLU A 168 5.75 -15.62 7.40
N TYR A 169 4.97 -14.56 7.66
CA TYR A 169 3.51 -14.56 7.52
C TYR A 169 3.04 -14.93 6.12
N CYS A 170 3.73 -14.41 5.09
CA CYS A 170 3.36 -14.67 3.70
C CYS A 170 3.98 -15.93 3.12
N SER A 171 4.95 -16.54 3.82
CA SER A 171 5.58 -17.82 3.43
C SER A 171 5.98 -17.87 1.95
N GLY A 172 6.51 -16.77 1.41
CA GLY A 172 6.95 -16.66 0.01
C GLY A 172 5.87 -16.32 -1.02
N ARG A 173 4.60 -16.17 -0.63
CA ARG A 173 3.51 -15.74 -1.52
C ARG A 173 3.58 -14.25 -1.88
N GLY A 174 4.19 -13.46 -1.02
CA GLY A 174 4.27 -12.01 -1.16
C GLY A 174 4.96 -11.38 0.03
N ARG A 175 4.88 -10.06 0.12
CA ARG A 175 5.42 -9.26 1.22
C ARG A 175 4.31 -8.99 2.24
N PRO A 176 4.57 -9.17 3.54
CA PRO A 176 3.58 -8.90 4.57
C PRO A 176 3.39 -7.39 4.74
N TYR A 177 2.20 -6.91 4.47
CA TYR A 177 1.76 -5.54 4.69
C TYR A 177 0.93 -5.47 5.97
N ALA A 178 1.31 -4.56 6.86
CA ALA A 178 0.59 -4.30 8.10
C ALA A 178 -0.41 -3.15 7.91
N VAL A 179 -1.69 -3.50 7.97
CA VAL A 179 -2.81 -2.59 7.70
C VAL A 179 -2.97 -1.61 8.86
N GLY A 180 -3.08 -0.32 8.55
CA GLY A 180 -3.41 0.72 9.51
C GLY A 180 -4.75 1.40 9.26
N GLU A 181 -5.08 2.37 10.11
CA GLU A 181 -6.28 3.19 9.93
C GLU A 181 -6.30 3.89 8.56
N GLY A 182 -7.47 3.86 7.90
CA GLY A 182 -7.68 4.48 6.58
C GLY A 182 -7.19 3.65 5.39
N ASP A 183 -6.57 2.50 5.62
CA ASP A 183 -6.26 1.55 4.55
C ASP A 183 -7.54 0.90 4.00
N THR A 184 -7.56 0.69 2.69
CA THR A 184 -8.63 0.01 1.97
C THR A 184 -8.00 -0.94 0.95
N ALA A 185 -8.73 -1.96 0.49
CA ALA A 185 -8.23 -2.83 -0.57
C ALA A 185 -7.85 -2.02 -1.84
N TYR A 186 -8.59 -0.94 -2.11
CA TYR A 186 -8.34 -0.06 -3.24
C TYR A 186 -7.01 0.69 -3.11
N ASN A 187 -6.79 1.49 -2.06
CA ASN A 187 -5.56 2.29 -1.96
C ASN A 187 -4.29 1.43 -1.81
N ILE A 188 -4.38 0.29 -1.12
CA ILE A 188 -3.29 -0.69 -1.05
C ILE A 188 -2.99 -1.25 -2.45
N SER A 189 -4.03 -1.59 -3.23
CA SER A 189 -3.82 -2.10 -4.59
C SER A 189 -3.08 -1.11 -5.49
N GLN A 190 -3.45 0.18 -5.41
CA GLN A 190 -2.78 1.24 -6.19
C GLN A 190 -1.31 1.37 -5.79
N ARG A 191 -1.04 1.29 -4.48
CA ARG A 191 0.31 1.38 -3.91
C ARG A 191 1.25 0.30 -4.42
N TYR A 192 0.76 -0.92 -4.60
CA TYR A 192 1.54 -2.07 -5.08
C TYR A 192 1.30 -2.39 -6.57
N ASN A 193 0.73 -1.43 -7.31
CA ASN A 193 0.47 -1.54 -8.75
C ASN A 193 -0.27 -2.85 -9.11
N THR A 194 -1.34 -3.13 -8.38
CA THR A 194 -2.15 -4.35 -8.49
C THR A 194 -3.65 -4.02 -8.39
N THR A 195 -4.50 -5.04 -8.23
CA THR A 195 -5.95 -4.87 -8.07
C THR A 195 -6.43 -5.40 -6.72
N PRO A 196 -7.57 -4.90 -6.18
CA PRO A 196 -8.17 -5.49 -4.99
C PRO A 196 -8.42 -7.00 -5.14
N GLN A 197 -8.83 -7.45 -6.32
CA GLN A 197 -9.08 -8.87 -6.64
C GLN A 197 -7.79 -9.71 -6.61
N THR A 198 -6.66 -9.13 -7.03
CA THR A 198 -5.35 -9.79 -6.91
C THR A 198 -4.92 -9.91 -5.45
N ILE A 199 -5.10 -8.86 -4.64
CA ILE A 199 -4.83 -8.91 -3.19
C ILE A 199 -5.72 -9.96 -2.53
N GLN A 200 -7.02 -9.97 -2.84
CA GLN A 200 -7.98 -10.94 -2.33
C GLN A 200 -7.55 -12.38 -2.60
N SER A 201 -7.31 -12.71 -3.87
CA SER A 201 -6.94 -14.06 -4.31
C SER A 201 -5.59 -14.50 -3.73
N LEU A 202 -4.62 -13.58 -3.66
CA LEU A 202 -3.31 -13.82 -3.02
C LEU A 202 -3.44 -14.23 -1.54
N ASN A 203 -4.44 -13.67 -0.85
CA ASN A 203 -4.68 -13.89 0.57
C ASN A 203 -5.72 -14.97 0.86
N GLY A 204 -6.35 -15.57 -0.16
CA GLY A 204 -7.43 -16.56 0.02
C GLY A 204 -8.68 -15.98 0.68
N LEU A 205 -8.96 -14.70 0.43
CA LEU A 205 -10.11 -13.98 1.02
C LEU A 205 -11.35 -14.14 0.13
N ASP A 206 -12.54 -14.19 0.73
CA ASP A 206 -13.81 -14.33 -0.01
C ASP A 206 -14.24 -13.02 -0.68
N ALA A 207 -15.27 -13.08 -1.55
CA ALA A 207 -15.79 -11.95 -2.33
C ALA A 207 -16.20 -10.71 -1.50
N ASN A 208 -16.62 -10.92 -0.25
CA ASN A 208 -17.16 -9.91 0.64
C ASN A 208 -16.17 -9.49 1.74
N TYR A 209 -14.90 -9.87 1.60
CA TYR A 209 -13.90 -9.56 2.62
C TYR A 209 -13.73 -8.06 2.82
N THR A 210 -13.56 -7.68 4.08
CA THR A 210 -13.15 -6.33 4.50
C THR A 210 -11.77 -6.43 5.11
N ILE A 211 -10.86 -5.55 4.69
CA ILE A 211 -9.53 -5.42 5.30
C ILE A 211 -9.69 -4.60 6.58
N ASN A 212 -9.24 -5.14 7.72
CA ASN A 212 -9.34 -4.47 9.01
C ASN A 212 -7.99 -3.93 9.48
N ILE A 213 -8.05 -2.92 10.35
CA ILE A 213 -6.87 -2.37 11.01
C ILE A 213 -6.13 -3.48 11.76
N ALA A 214 -4.79 -3.43 11.73
CA ALA A 214 -3.87 -4.41 12.30
C ALA A 214 -3.89 -5.81 11.66
N ASP A 215 -4.66 -6.01 10.58
CA ASP A 215 -4.48 -7.18 9.73
C ASP A 215 -3.08 -7.18 9.12
N ILE A 216 -2.53 -8.39 8.95
CA ILE A 216 -1.42 -8.60 8.02
C ILE A 216 -2.00 -9.27 6.78
N ILE A 217 -1.75 -8.65 5.63
CA ILE A 217 -2.08 -9.19 4.32
C ILE A 217 -0.81 -9.33 3.49
N CYS A 218 -0.80 -10.24 2.55
CA CYS A 218 0.24 -10.39 1.56
C CYS A 218 -0.04 -9.48 0.38
N VAL A 219 0.96 -8.69 0.00
CA VAL A 219 0.98 -7.89 -1.22
C VAL A 219 2.07 -8.42 -2.17
N PRO A 220 1.95 -8.25 -3.49
CA PRO A 220 2.97 -8.70 -4.43
C PRO A 220 4.34 -8.05 -4.22
#